data_AF-A0A934UWY6-F1
#
_entry.id   AF-A0A934UWY6-F1
#
_cell.length_a   1.000
_cell.length_b   1.000
_cell.length_c   1.000
_cell.angle_alpha   90.00
_cell.angle_beta   90.00
_cell.angle_gamma   90.00
#
_symmetry.space_group_name_H-M   'P 1'
#
loop_
_entity.id
_entity.type
_entity.pdbx_description
1 polymer ?
#
loop_
_entity_poly.entity_id
_entity_poly.type
_entity_poly.pdbx_seq_one_letter_code
_entity_poly.pdbx_strand_id
1 'polypeptide(L)'
;MPSGTSQLPGPISKAVATIIFDSIASHGGLSQAAVARDAGMSTSQLSRVLNGHKVFTLEELDRVCAALGLELSEVVDHADQASRMRRRLAPVTPIGGNVGSTNEAGIPDLARAAFEDDGDDGADLD
;
A
#
# COMPACT_ATOMS: atom_id res chain seq x y z
N MET A 1 -4.84 -1.81 20.06
CA MET A 1 -5.33 -2.03 18.67
C MET A 1 -4.57 -1.07 17.78
N PRO A 2 -3.71 -1.50 16.83
CA PRO A 2 -3.05 -0.56 15.94
C PRO A 2 -4.07 -0.01 14.94
N SER A 3 -4.52 1.22 15.17
CA SER A 3 -5.28 1.98 14.18
C SER A 3 -4.31 2.51 13.14
N GLY A 4 -4.02 1.70 12.13
CA GLY A 4 -3.36 2.19 10.92
C GLY A 4 -4.29 3.20 10.26
N THR A 5 -3.83 4.44 10.07
CA THR A 5 -4.53 5.44 9.28
C THR A 5 -4.84 4.81 7.92
N SER A 6 -6.11 4.49 7.65
CA SER A 6 -6.55 3.97 6.36
C SER A 6 -6.34 5.08 5.33
N GLN A 7 -5.13 5.16 4.79
CA GLN A 7 -4.80 6.10 3.73
C GLN A 7 -5.74 5.80 2.57
N LEU A 8 -6.42 6.83 2.07
CA LEU A 8 -7.26 6.66 0.89
C LEU A 8 -6.40 6.13 -0.26
N PRO A 9 -6.93 5.23 -1.11
CA PRO A 9 -6.24 4.72 -2.28
C PRO A 9 -5.63 5.82 -3.13
N GLY A 10 -4.33 5.67 -3.42
CA GLY A 10 -3.57 6.60 -4.24
C GLY A 10 -4.00 6.59 -5.72
N PRO A 11 -3.44 7.50 -6.54
CA PRO A 11 -3.82 7.66 -7.94
C PRO A 11 -3.70 6.40 -8.79
N ILE A 12 -2.65 5.59 -8.56
CA ILE A 12 -2.43 4.33 -9.29
C ILE A 12 -3.47 3.27 -8.92
N SER A 13 -3.77 3.11 -7.62
CA SER A 13 -4.78 2.16 -7.14
C SER A 13 -6.16 2.49 -7.69
N LYS A 14 -6.50 3.80 -7.78
CA LYS A 14 -7.73 4.26 -8.42
C LYS A 14 -7.75 3.96 -9.92
N ALA A 15 -6.63 4.14 -10.62
CA ALA A 15 -6.53 3.81 -12.03
C ALA A 15 -6.71 2.30 -12.29
N VAL A 16 -6.09 1.44 -11.47
CA VAL A 16 -6.32 -0.01 -11.50
C VAL A 16 -7.80 -0.33 -11.29
N ALA A 17 -8.43 0.24 -10.27
CA ALA A 17 -9.85 0.02 -9.99
C ALA A 17 -10.75 0.41 -11.18
N THR A 18 -10.45 1.52 -11.85
CA THR A 18 -11.16 1.95 -13.07
C THR A 18 -10.99 0.93 -14.21
N ILE A 19 -9.76 0.50 -14.51
CA ILE A 19 -9.50 -0.48 -15.58
C ILE A 19 -10.27 -1.78 -15.33
N ILE A 20 -10.21 -2.30 -14.11
CA ILE A 20 -10.95 -3.52 -13.72
C ILE A 20 -12.45 -3.32 -13.86
N PHE A 21 -13.00 -2.18 -13.41
CA PHE A 21 -14.42 -1.87 -13.53
C PHE A 21 -14.87 -1.82 -15.00
N ASP A 22 -14.11 -1.13 -15.84
CA ASP A 22 -14.41 -0.99 -17.27
C ASP A 22 -14.33 -2.34 -18.00
N SER A 23 -13.34 -3.17 -17.64
CA SER A 23 -13.26 -4.55 -18.15
C SER A 23 -14.49 -5.36 -17.76
N ILE A 24 -14.94 -5.34 -16.49
CA ILE A 24 -16.16 -6.03 -16.06
C ILE A 24 -17.38 -5.57 -16.87
N ALA A 25 -17.55 -4.26 -17.04
CA ALA A 25 -18.66 -3.69 -17.79
C ALA A 25 -18.64 -4.08 -19.28
N SER A 26 -17.46 -4.18 -19.89
CA SER A 26 -17.28 -4.46 -21.31
C SER A 26 -17.43 -5.95 -21.68
N HIS A 27 -17.30 -6.86 -20.71
CA HIS A 27 -17.36 -8.31 -20.95
C HIS A 27 -18.75 -8.84 -21.37
N GLY A 28 -19.82 -8.06 -21.22
CA GLY A 28 -21.15 -8.42 -21.73
C GLY A 28 -21.73 -9.68 -21.09
N GLY A 29 -22.04 -9.62 -19.79
CA GLY A 29 -22.69 -10.70 -19.04
C GLY A 29 -21.92 -11.19 -17.81
N LEU A 30 -20.69 -10.72 -17.63
CA LEU A 30 -19.91 -10.97 -16.43
C LEU A 30 -20.34 -10.02 -15.30
N SER A 31 -20.87 -10.56 -14.21
CA SER A 31 -21.25 -9.75 -13.05
C SER A 31 -20.06 -9.53 -12.12
N GLN A 32 -20.04 -8.39 -11.43
CA GLN A 32 -19.05 -8.12 -10.37
C GLN A 32 -19.04 -9.21 -9.29
N ALA A 33 -20.20 -9.83 -8.99
CA ALA A 33 -20.29 -10.93 -8.03
C ALA A 33 -19.62 -12.21 -8.54
N ALA A 34 -19.70 -12.50 -9.84
CA ALA A 34 -19.00 -13.63 -10.44
C ALA A 34 -17.48 -13.44 -10.36
N VAL A 35 -16.98 -12.25 -10.74
CA VAL A 35 -15.55 -11.93 -10.65
C VAL A 35 -15.04 -11.99 -9.22
N ALA A 36 -15.79 -11.46 -8.26
CA ALA A 36 -15.41 -11.54 -6.85
C ALA A 36 -15.27 -13.00 -6.39
N ARG A 37 -16.24 -13.85 -6.72
CA ARG A 37 -16.21 -15.27 -6.36
C ARG A 37 -15.01 -15.98 -6.97
N ASP A 38 -14.77 -15.78 -8.26
CA ASP A 38 -13.70 -16.47 -8.98
C ASP A 38 -12.32 -15.97 -8.51
N ALA A 39 -12.21 -14.70 -8.12
CA ALA A 39 -11.02 -14.15 -7.48
C ALA A 39 -10.87 -14.50 -5.98
N GLY A 40 -11.80 -15.27 -5.40
CA GLY A 40 -11.78 -15.63 -3.97
C GLY A 40 -11.95 -14.44 -3.03
N MET A 41 -12.78 -13.46 -3.42
CA MET A 41 -13.11 -12.26 -2.67
C MET A 41 -14.62 -12.20 -2.36
N SER A 42 -14.99 -11.51 -1.29
CA SER A 42 -16.40 -11.16 -1.09
C SER A 42 -16.82 -10.04 -2.04
N THR A 43 -18.08 -10.05 -2.51
CA THR A 43 -18.63 -8.99 -3.37
C THR A 43 -18.54 -7.61 -2.71
N SER A 44 -18.75 -7.54 -1.39
CA SER A 44 -18.59 -6.30 -0.61
C SER A 44 -17.15 -5.79 -0.61
N GLN A 45 -16.17 -6.70 -0.52
CA GLN A 45 -14.77 -6.32 -0.61
C GLN A 45 -14.43 -5.79 -2.01
N LEU A 46 -14.81 -6.49 -3.07
CA LEU A 46 -14.56 -6.03 -4.43
C LEU A 46 -15.22 -4.66 -4.67
N SER A 47 -16.46 -4.48 -4.22
CA SER A 47 -17.16 -3.18 -4.28
C SER A 47 -16.41 -2.06 -3.56
N ARG A 48 -15.91 -2.31 -2.34
CA ARG A 48 -15.10 -1.32 -1.61
C ARG A 48 -13.81 -0.97 -2.33
N VAL A 49 -13.18 -1.92 -3.01
CA VAL A 49 -11.97 -1.64 -3.80
C VAL A 49 -12.32 -0.80 -5.04
N LEU A 50 -13.33 -1.20 -5.82
CA LEU A 50 -13.73 -0.48 -7.03
C LEU A 50 -14.22 0.94 -6.74
N ASN A 51 -14.86 1.14 -5.59
CA ASN A 51 -15.29 2.48 -5.13
C ASN A 51 -14.18 3.28 -4.44
N GLY A 52 -12.94 2.77 -4.39
CA GLY A 52 -11.81 3.51 -3.84
C GLY A 52 -11.81 3.64 -2.32
N HIS A 53 -12.45 2.71 -1.60
CA HIS A 53 -12.37 2.60 -0.14
C HIS A 53 -11.29 1.63 0.34
N LYS A 54 -10.79 0.75 -0.54
CA LYS A 54 -9.74 -0.22 -0.24
C LYS A 54 -8.80 -0.38 -1.45
N VAL A 55 -7.56 -0.81 -1.22
CA VAL A 55 -6.61 -1.23 -2.27
C VAL A 55 -6.61 -2.75 -2.43
N PHE A 56 -6.34 -3.24 -3.63
CA PHE A 56 -5.98 -4.65 -3.83
C PHE A 56 -4.62 -4.94 -3.18
N THR A 57 -4.47 -6.10 -2.56
CA THR A 57 -3.14 -6.71 -2.46
C THR A 57 -2.67 -7.19 -3.83
N LEU A 58 -1.39 -7.48 -4.00
CA LEU A 58 -0.89 -7.98 -5.29
C LEU A 58 -1.54 -9.31 -5.68
N GLU A 59 -1.68 -10.22 -4.71
CA GLU A 59 -2.37 -11.51 -4.87
C GLU A 59 -3.87 -11.37 -5.16
N GLU A 60 -4.52 -10.34 -4.65
CA GLU A 60 -5.93 -10.05 -4.98
C GLU A 60 -6.05 -9.51 -6.40
N LEU A 61 -5.13 -8.62 -6.80
CA LEU A 61 -5.12 -8.07 -8.15
C LEU A 61 -4.84 -9.15 -9.19
N ASP A 62 -3.84 -10.00 -8.97
CA ASP A 62 -3.49 -11.12 -9.87
C ASP A 62 -4.70 -12.05 -10.11
N ARG A 63 -5.39 -12.46 -9.04
CA ARG A 63 -6.59 -13.29 -9.15
C ARG A 63 -7.74 -12.62 -9.89
N VAL A 64 -7.95 -11.31 -9.67
CA VAL A 64 -8.98 -10.55 -10.40
C VAL A 64 -8.61 -10.42 -11.88
N CYS A 65 -7.35 -10.16 -12.20
CA CYS A 65 -6.85 -10.14 -13.58
C CYS A 65 -7.06 -11.49 -14.27
N ALA A 66 -6.68 -12.59 -13.61
CA ALA A 66 -6.89 -13.95 -14.12
C ALA A 66 -8.38 -14.26 -14.38
N ALA A 67 -9.28 -13.87 -13.45
CA ALA A 67 -10.73 -14.03 -13.62
C ALA A 67 -11.32 -13.23 -14.79
N LEU A 68 -10.62 -12.17 -15.24
CA LEU A 68 -11.01 -11.31 -16.35
C LEU A 68 -10.22 -11.61 -17.63
N GLY A 69 -9.32 -12.60 -17.62
CA GLY A 69 -8.43 -12.89 -18.75
C GLY A 69 -7.47 -11.75 -19.08
N LEU A 70 -7.11 -10.92 -18.09
CA LEU A 70 -6.18 -9.80 -18.22
C LEU A 70 -4.79 -10.20 -17.73
N GLU A 71 -3.77 -9.60 -18.34
CA GLU A 71 -2.38 -9.75 -17.90
C GLU A 71 -2.07 -8.70 -16.81
N LEU A 72 -1.53 -9.15 -15.67
CA LEU A 72 -1.29 -8.27 -14.52
C LEU A 72 -0.33 -7.13 -14.87
N SER A 73 0.72 -7.40 -15.64
CA SER A 73 1.73 -6.39 -15.96
C SER A 73 1.16 -5.29 -16.86
N GLU A 74 0.35 -5.64 -17.86
CA GLU A 74 -0.40 -4.68 -18.69
C GLU A 74 -1.34 -3.78 -17.88
N VAL A 75 -2.10 -4.36 -16.93
CA VAL A 75 -3.01 -3.58 -16.07
C VAL A 75 -2.23 -2.58 -15.22
N VAL A 76 -1.12 -3.00 -14.61
CA VAL A 76 -0.28 -2.13 -13.78
C VAL A 76 0.41 -1.04 -14.61
N ASP A 77 0.92 -1.38 -15.80
CA ASP A 77 1.56 -0.41 -16.69
C ASP A 77 0.57 0.65 -17.17
N HIS A 78 -0.60 0.23 -17.67
CA HIS A 78 -1.67 1.16 -18.06
C HIS A 78 -2.12 2.05 -16.89
N ALA A 79 -2.26 1.48 -15.69
CA ALA A 79 -2.59 2.25 -14.49
C ALA A 79 -1.51 3.26 -14.13
N ASP A 80 -0.22 2.91 -14.22
CA ASP A 80 0.87 3.83 -13.95
C ASP A 80 0.88 4.97 -14.99
N GLN A 81 0.77 4.65 -16.28
CA GLN A 81 0.67 5.65 -17.35
C GLN A 81 -0.48 6.64 -17.11
N ALA A 82 -1.68 6.14 -16.82
CA ALA A 82 -2.85 6.96 -16.51
C ALA A 82 -2.64 7.80 -15.24
N SER A 83 -1.99 7.24 -14.22
CA SER A 83 -1.71 7.95 -12.97
C SER A 83 -0.63 9.03 -13.13
N ARG A 84 0.38 8.80 -13.98
CA ARG A 84 1.44 9.77 -14.30
C ARG A 84 0.89 10.99 -15.01
N MET A 85 -0.03 10.80 -15.95
CA MET A 85 -0.72 11.91 -16.61
C MET A 85 -1.44 12.79 -15.57
N ARG A 86 -2.15 12.18 -14.62
CA ARG A 86 -2.81 12.93 -13.53
C ARG A 86 -1.81 13.59 -12.57
N ARG A 87 -0.69 12.92 -12.22
CA ARG A 87 0.35 13.49 -11.36
C ARG A 87 1.04 14.70 -12.01
N ARG A 88 1.33 14.64 -13.32
CA ARG A 88 1.93 15.75 -14.06
C ARG A 88 1.06 17.01 -14.08
N LEU A 89 -0.25 16.82 -14.05
CA LEU A 89 -1.23 17.92 -14.02
C LEU A 89 -1.55 18.41 -12.60
N ALA A 90 -1.15 17.67 -11.56
CA ALA A 90 -1.35 18.08 -10.17
C ALA A 90 -0.20 19.00 -9.72
N PRO A 91 -0.48 20.12 -9.03
CA PRO A 91 0.58 20.92 -8.42
C PRO A 91 1.34 20.05 -7.42
N VAL A 92 2.66 19.99 -7.55
CA VAL A 92 3.53 19.38 -6.54
C VAL A 92 3.48 20.28 -5.32
N THR A 93 2.66 19.94 -4.34
CA THR A 93 2.80 20.51 -3.00
C THR A 93 4.09 19.92 -2.42
N PRO A 94 5.08 20.73 -2.02
CA PRO A 94 6.23 20.20 -1.31
C PRO A 94 5.73 19.43 -0.08
N ILE A 95 6.30 18.25 0.18
CA ILE A 95 6.02 17.49 1.39
C ILE A 95 6.48 18.35 2.55
N GLY A 96 5.54 19.09 3.16
CA GLY A 96 5.71 19.71 4.47
C GLY A 96 5.87 18.58 5.47
N GLY A 97 7.12 18.14 5.64
CA GLY A 97 7.47 17.12 6.62
C GLY A 97 7.10 17.62 8.01
N ASN A 98 6.02 17.08 8.56
CA ASN A 98 5.84 17.05 10.00
C ASN A 98 6.79 15.97 10.54
N VAL A 99 8.09 16.25 10.53
CA VAL A 99 9.03 15.58 11.43
C VAL A 99 8.58 16.01 12.81
N GLY A 100 8.13 15.04 13.60
CA GLY A 100 7.50 15.27 14.89
C GLY A 100 8.25 16.32 15.70
N SER A 101 7.56 17.41 16.03
CA SER A 101 7.94 18.28 17.12
C SER A 101 7.95 17.43 18.39
N THR A 102 9.12 16.93 18.79
CA THR A 102 9.30 16.33 20.11
C THR A 102 9.12 17.44 21.15
N ASN A 103 7.95 17.48 21.76
CA ASN A 103 7.69 18.23 22.97
C ASN A 103 8.58 17.68 24.10
N GLU A 104 9.03 18.60 24.97
CA GLU A 104 10.06 18.44 26.02
C GLU A 104 9.73 17.47 27.17
N ALA A 105 9.01 16.37 26.92
CA ALA A 105 8.77 15.35 27.91
C ALA A 105 8.67 13.96 27.28
N GLY A 106 9.82 13.28 27.19
CA GLY A 106 9.87 11.82 27.26
C GLY A 106 10.16 11.08 25.96
N ILE A 107 11.44 10.97 25.62
CA ILE A 107 12.04 9.70 25.17
C ILE A 107 13.34 9.50 25.96
N PRO A 108 13.55 8.35 26.64
CA PRO A 108 14.79 8.10 27.34
C PRO A 108 15.93 7.90 26.33
N ASP A 109 17.06 8.50 26.65
CA ASP A 109 18.33 8.39 25.96
C ASP A 109 18.81 6.92 25.95
N LEU A 110 18.69 6.28 24.78
CA LEU A 110 19.18 4.92 24.54
C LEU A 110 20.71 4.85 24.34
N ALA A 111 21.44 5.97 24.45
CA ALA A 111 22.89 5.99 24.22
C ALA A 111 23.74 5.64 25.46
N ARG A 112 23.19 4.98 26.48
CA ARG A 112 23.94 4.77 27.74
C ARG A 112 23.79 3.41 28.44
N ALA A 113 23.48 2.34 27.71
CA ALA A 113 23.49 1.00 28.30
C ALA A 113 23.82 -0.08 27.26
N ALA A 114 25.11 -0.27 26.98
CA ALA A 114 25.67 -1.53 26.48
C ALA A 114 27.18 -1.37 26.26
N PHE A 115 27.98 -1.34 27.34
CA PHE A 115 29.38 -1.80 27.37
C PHE A 115 29.78 -1.94 28.86
N GLU A 116 29.05 -2.78 29.59
CA GLU A 116 29.67 -3.57 30.66
C GLU A 116 30.15 -4.84 29.95
N ASP A 117 31.46 -4.91 29.73
CA ASP A 117 32.16 -6.13 29.32
C ASP A 117 33.26 -6.39 30.35
N ASP A 118 33.34 -7.66 30.73
CA ASP A 118 33.98 -8.26 31.89
C ASP A 118 35.51 -8.07 31.96
N GLY A 119 36.01 -7.89 33.20
CA GLY A 119 37.01 -8.78 33.80
C GLY A 119 38.45 -8.88 33.25
N ASP A 120 39.38 -8.47 34.12
CA ASP A 120 40.67 -9.11 34.47
C ASP A 120 41.86 -9.02 33.48
N ASP A 121 42.96 -8.37 33.92
CA ASP A 121 44.27 -9.02 34.07
C ASP A 121 45.39 -8.02 34.48
N GLY A 122 45.99 -8.29 35.65
CA GLY A 122 47.45 -8.19 35.88
C GLY A 122 48.10 -6.80 35.98
N ALA A 123 48.39 -6.37 37.21
CA ALA A 123 49.52 -5.49 37.46
C ALA A 123 50.35 -6.00 38.65
N ASP A 124 51.45 -6.67 38.31
CA ASP A 124 52.66 -6.80 39.13
C ASP A 124 53.07 -5.43 39.70
N LEU A 125 53.56 -5.38 40.94
CA LEU A 125 54.52 -4.36 41.40
C LEU A 125 55.27 -4.88 42.66
N ASP A 126 56.56 -5.13 42.44
CA ASP A 126 57.76 -5.19 43.32
C ASP A 126 57.72 -5.89 44.69
#